data_AF-A0A382G9R8-F1
#
_entry.id   AF-A0A382G9R8-F1
#
_cell.length_a   1.000
_cell.length_b   1.000
_cell.length_c   1.000
_cell.angle_alpha   90.00
_cell.angle_beta   90.00
_cell.angle_gamma   90.00
#
_symmetry.space_group_name_H-M   'P 1'
#
loop_
_entity.id
_entity.type
_entity.pdbx_description
1 polymer ?
#
loop_
_entity_poly.entity_id
_entity_poly.type
_entity_poly.pdbx_seq_one_letter_code
_entity_poly.pdbx_strand_id
1 'polypeptide(L)'
;RFKGSSGQAQKTTDGADILAKMLNKFGNKEDADGVIEAMTQKHPEVAEKIREGMFTFDDIVLIDKMEFRNEVVRLPSIPEHGALALKGASEDVQDMFFENMTEKVAARLRSNIADMGSVKASAVNEAQKAILEEVRGLEENGKITISREEEEVFE
;
A
#
# COMPACT_ATOMS: atom_id res chain seq x y z
N ARG A 1 27.58 -36.53 16.14
CA ARG A 1 26.12 -36.34 16.01
C ARG A 1 25.87 -34.90 15.59
N PHE A 2 25.18 -34.71 14.46
CA PHE A 2 24.95 -33.46 13.74
C PHE A 2 23.87 -32.60 14.43
N LYS A 3 24.04 -31.26 14.42
CA LYS A 3 23.00 -30.33 13.93
C LYS A 3 23.55 -28.91 13.77
N GLY A 4 23.88 -28.55 12.53
CA GLY A 4 23.80 -27.18 12.05
C GLY A 4 22.44 -27.01 11.36
N SER A 5 21.69 -25.97 11.73
CA SER A 5 20.50 -25.50 11.01
C SER A 5 20.01 -24.17 11.61
N SER A 6 20.68 -23.07 11.29
CA SER A 6 20.20 -21.71 11.61
C SER A 6 20.59 -20.64 10.57
N GLY A 7 21.23 -21.03 9.46
CA GLY A 7 21.69 -20.07 8.44
C GLY A 7 20.76 -19.86 7.23
N GLN A 8 19.74 -20.71 7.02
CA GLN A 8 18.87 -20.64 5.83
C GLN A 8 17.60 -19.80 6.06
N ALA A 9 16.99 -19.84 7.24
CA ALA A 9 15.79 -19.05 7.56
C ALA A 9 16.08 -17.53 7.63
N GLN A 10 17.29 -17.16 8.10
CA GLN A 10 17.66 -15.75 8.24
C GLN A 10 18.05 -15.10 6.89
N LYS A 11 18.64 -15.86 5.96
CA LYS A 11 18.98 -15.36 4.61
C LYS A 11 17.77 -15.23 3.67
N THR A 12 16.77 -16.09 3.83
CA THR A 12 15.54 -16.06 3.01
C THR A 12 14.64 -14.89 3.39
N THR A 13 14.59 -14.54 4.68
CA THR A 13 13.85 -13.37 5.19
C THR A 13 14.43 -12.06 4.64
N ASP A 14 15.75 -11.88 4.70
CA ASP A 14 16.43 -10.70 4.15
C ASP A 14 16.18 -10.52 2.63
N GLY A 15 16.15 -11.62 1.88
CA GLY A 15 15.86 -11.59 0.43
C GLY A 15 14.41 -11.21 0.09
N ALA A 16 13.44 -11.67 0.88
CA ALA A 16 12.02 -11.35 0.69
C ALA A 16 11.77 -9.85 0.91
N ASP A 17 12.33 -9.28 1.98
CA ASP A 17 12.20 -7.86 2.33
C ASP A 17 12.84 -6.95 1.26
N ILE A 18 14.01 -7.34 0.77
CA ILE A 18 14.69 -6.62 -0.31
C ILE A 18 13.84 -6.65 -1.59
N LEU A 19 13.28 -7.80 -1.95
CA LEU A 19 12.46 -7.94 -3.15
C LEU A 19 11.15 -7.15 -3.01
N ALA A 20 10.48 -7.20 -1.87
CA ALA A 20 9.29 -6.39 -1.60
C ALA A 20 9.58 -4.90 -1.75
N LYS A 21 10.68 -4.40 -1.17
CA LYS A 21 11.14 -3.01 -1.35
C LYS A 21 11.42 -2.66 -2.82
N MET A 22 12.02 -3.57 -3.58
CA MET A 22 12.25 -3.37 -5.01
C MET A 22 10.95 -3.32 -5.81
N LEU A 23 10.03 -4.25 -5.57
CA LEU A 23 8.71 -4.28 -6.22
C LEU A 23 7.91 -3.02 -5.89
N ASN A 24 7.94 -2.60 -4.62
CA ASN A 24 7.32 -1.37 -4.16
C ASN A 24 7.87 -0.11 -4.85
N LYS A 25 9.16 -0.08 -5.18
CA LYS A 25 9.82 1.10 -5.74
C LYS A 25 9.79 1.11 -7.28
N PHE A 26 10.02 -0.03 -7.89
CA PHE A 26 10.28 -0.16 -9.33
C PHE A 26 9.28 -1.06 -10.05
N GLY A 27 8.58 -1.94 -9.34
CA GLY A 27 7.55 -2.81 -9.92
C GLY A 27 6.32 -2.02 -10.34
N ASN A 28 5.70 -2.45 -11.44
CA ASN A 28 4.28 -2.18 -11.67
C ASN A 28 3.46 -3.31 -11.02
N LYS A 29 2.14 -3.12 -10.91
CA LYS A 29 1.25 -4.09 -10.26
C LYS A 29 1.33 -5.48 -10.91
N GLU A 30 1.39 -5.55 -12.23
CA GLU A 30 1.40 -6.80 -12.99
C GLU A 30 2.69 -7.61 -12.76
N ASP A 31 3.85 -6.94 -12.76
CA ASP A 31 5.14 -7.56 -12.46
C ASP A 31 5.21 -8.05 -11.01
N ALA A 32 4.70 -7.25 -10.07
CA ALA A 32 4.67 -7.62 -8.66
C ALA A 32 3.76 -8.84 -8.42
N ASP A 33 2.55 -8.85 -8.99
CA ASP A 33 1.61 -9.95 -8.90
C ASP A 33 2.20 -11.23 -9.51
N GLY A 34 2.85 -11.14 -10.68
CA GLY A 34 3.50 -12.28 -11.34
C GLY A 34 4.67 -12.86 -10.52
N VAL A 35 5.47 -12.00 -9.88
CA VAL A 35 6.55 -12.44 -8.98
C VAL A 35 5.97 -13.12 -7.74
N ILE A 36 4.94 -12.54 -7.11
CA ILE A 36 4.29 -13.13 -5.94
C ILE A 36 3.63 -14.47 -6.29
N GLU A 37 2.96 -14.59 -7.43
CA GLU A 37 2.33 -15.84 -7.87
C GLU A 37 3.39 -16.95 -8.08
N ALA A 38 4.49 -16.63 -8.77
CA ALA A 38 5.59 -17.55 -8.98
C ALA A 38 6.24 -17.99 -7.65
N MET A 39 6.34 -17.07 -6.68
CA MET A 39 6.82 -17.40 -5.34
C MET A 39 5.80 -18.23 -4.55
N THR A 40 4.50 -17.96 -4.67
CA THR A 40 3.45 -18.70 -3.97
C THR A 40 3.46 -20.18 -4.33
N GLN A 41 3.74 -20.51 -5.60
CA GLN A 41 3.81 -21.90 -6.07
C GLN A 41 5.06 -22.65 -5.57
N LYS A 42 6.17 -21.94 -5.30
CA LYS A 42 7.47 -22.57 -4.98
C LYS A 42 7.84 -22.47 -3.50
N HIS A 43 7.56 -21.33 -2.90
CA HIS A 43 7.95 -20.89 -1.56
C HIS A 43 6.83 -20.00 -0.97
N PRO A 44 5.68 -20.58 -0.59
CA PRO A 44 4.53 -19.83 -0.08
C PRO A 44 4.89 -18.92 1.10
N GLU A 45 5.78 -19.36 1.99
CA GLU A 45 6.28 -18.60 3.13
C GLU A 45 7.09 -17.36 2.73
N VAL A 46 7.75 -17.39 1.57
CA VAL A 46 8.48 -16.24 1.02
C VAL A 46 7.51 -15.29 0.32
N ALA A 47 6.50 -15.82 -0.37
CA ALA A 47 5.47 -15.01 -1.00
C ALA A 47 4.64 -14.22 0.03
N GLU A 48 4.30 -14.84 1.16
CA GLU A 48 3.66 -14.14 2.28
C GLU A 48 4.52 -12.99 2.79
N LYS A 49 5.80 -13.22 3.08
CA LYS A 49 6.72 -12.14 3.48
C LYS A 49 6.87 -11.03 2.45
N ILE A 50 6.89 -11.37 1.16
CA ILE A 50 6.92 -10.36 0.10
C ILE A 50 5.64 -9.51 0.13
N ARG A 51 4.47 -10.14 0.32
CA ARG A 51 3.19 -9.43 0.46
C ARG A 51 3.16 -8.55 1.70
N GLU A 52 3.60 -9.06 2.86
CA GLU A 52 3.73 -8.28 4.10
C GLU A 52 4.64 -7.05 3.92
N GLY A 53 5.70 -7.21 3.12
CA GLY A 53 6.58 -6.12 2.74
C GLY A 53 6.00 -5.15 1.71
N MET A 54 4.91 -5.51 1.01
CA MET A 54 4.25 -4.65 0.04
C MET A 54 3.26 -3.72 0.73
N PHE A 55 3.38 -2.43 0.44
CA PHE A 55 2.38 -1.45 0.85
C PHE A 55 1.57 -1.06 -0.37
N THR A 56 0.33 -1.54 -0.41
CA THR A 56 -0.65 -1.33 -1.48
C THR A 56 -1.59 -0.17 -1.15
N PHE A 57 -2.38 0.25 -2.13
CA PHE A 57 -3.36 1.33 -1.92
C PHE A 57 -4.48 0.92 -0.97
N ASP A 58 -4.80 -0.37 -0.89
CA ASP A 58 -5.82 -0.88 0.03
C ASP A 58 -5.34 -0.84 1.49
N ASP A 59 -4.03 -0.98 1.74
CA ASP A 59 -3.44 -0.95 3.09
C ASP A 59 -3.52 0.44 3.76
N ILE A 60 -3.94 1.47 3.03
CA ILE A 60 -4.18 2.82 3.57
C ILE A 60 -5.21 2.79 4.71
N VAL A 61 -6.15 1.84 4.70
CA VAL A 61 -7.16 1.70 5.75
C VAL A 61 -6.57 1.30 7.11
N LEU A 62 -5.32 0.79 7.12
CA LEU A 62 -4.59 0.38 8.32
C LEU A 62 -3.92 1.56 9.04
N ILE A 63 -3.98 2.77 8.47
CA ILE A 63 -3.47 3.99 9.10
C ILE A 63 -4.50 4.47 10.13
N ASP A 64 -4.06 4.92 11.31
CA ASP A 64 -4.96 5.51 12.30
C ASP A 64 -5.76 6.68 11.72
N LYS A 65 -7.05 6.80 12.08
CA LYS A 65 -7.94 7.82 11.50
C LYS A 65 -7.46 9.25 11.78
N MET A 66 -6.83 9.51 12.93
CA MET A 66 -6.29 10.83 13.27
C MET A 66 -5.06 11.15 12.43
N GLU A 67 -4.13 10.20 12.29
CA GLU A 67 -2.95 10.33 11.43
C GLU A 67 -3.33 10.50 9.97
N PHE A 68 -4.24 9.67 9.46
CA PHE A 68 -4.76 9.74 8.10
C PHE A 68 -5.38 11.11 7.79
N ARG A 69 -6.21 11.63 8.69
CA ARG A 69 -6.84 12.96 8.56
C ARG A 69 -5.83 14.10 8.58
N ASN A 70 -4.80 13.99 9.42
CA ASN A 70 -3.84 15.07 9.63
C ASN A 70 -2.74 15.09 8.57
N GLU A 71 -2.30 13.93 8.10
CA GLU A 71 -1.16 13.82 7.20
C GLU A 71 -1.60 13.40 5.79
N VAL A 72 -2.34 12.30 5.63
CA VAL A 72 -2.66 11.72 4.31
C VAL A 72 -3.64 12.58 3.50
N VAL A 73 -4.74 13.03 4.11
CA VAL A 73 -5.73 13.89 3.44
C VAL A 73 -5.14 15.22 2.98
N ARG A 74 -4.00 15.63 3.55
CA ARG A 74 -3.31 16.89 3.25
C ARG A 74 -2.16 16.74 2.26
N LEU A 75 -1.90 15.54 1.76
CA LEU A 75 -0.82 15.32 0.80
C LEU A 75 -1.02 16.18 -0.47
N PRO A 76 0.05 16.79 -1.00
CA PRO A 76 0.06 17.49 -2.28
C PRO A 76 -0.56 16.72 -3.46
N SER A 77 -0.43 15.39 -3.49
CA SER A 77 -1.07 14.55 -4.53
C SER A 77 -2.58 14.43 -4.40
N ILE A 78 -3.22 14.66 -3.24
CA ILE A 78 -4.67 14.45 -3.10
C ILE A 78 -5.49 15.34 -4.05
N PRO A 79 -5.23 16.66 -4.17
CA PRO A 79 -5.94 17.51 -5.13
C PRO A 79 -5.72 17.12 -6.60
N GLU A 80 -4.56 16.57 -6.95
CA GLU A 80 -4.17 16.24 -8.33
C GLU A 80 -4.62 14.83 -8.75
N HIS A 81 -4.37 13.85 -7.90
CA HIS A 81 -4.51 12.43 -8.19
C HIS A 81 -5.67 11.76 -7.45
N GLY A 82 -6.17 12.35 -6.36
CA GLY A 82 -7.13 11.71 -5.46
C GLY A 82 -8.41 11.24 -6.15
N ALA A 83 -8.99 12.02 -7.06
CA ALA A 83 -10.20 11.61 -7.77
C ALA A 83 -9.95 10.40 -8.68
N LEU A 84 -8.83 10.38 -9.40
CA LEU A 84 -8.48 9.27 -10.29
C LEU A 84 -8.11 8.01 -9.51
N ALA A 85 -7.39 8.17 -8.39
CA ALA A 85 -7.01 7.08 -7.50
C ALA A 85 -8.23 6.44 -6.82
N LEU A 86 -9.15 7.25 -6.29
CA LEU A 86 -10.37 6.77 -5.62
C LEU A 86 -11.37 6.13 -6.58
N LYS A 87 -11.38 6.51 -7.85
CA LYS A 87 -12.26 5.91 -8.86
C LYS A 87 -12.04 4.40 -9.04
N GLY A 88 -10.82 3.92 -8.84
CA GLY A 88 -10.49 2.50 -8.88
C GLY A 88 -10.11 1.92 -7.52
N ALA A 89 -10.45 2.60 -6.42
CA ALA A 89 -10.21 2.12 -5.07
C ALA A 89 -11.38 1.28 -4.57
N SER A 90 -11.11 0.39 -3.62
CA SER A 90 -12.12 -0.36 -2.86
C SER A 90 -13.05 0.60 -2.10
N GLU A 91 -14.23 0.09 -1.71
CA GLU A 91 -15.22 0.86 -0.94
C GLU A 91 -14.64 1.30 0.41
N ASP A 92 -13.92 0.41 1.10
CA ASP A 92 -13.28 0.70 2.39
C ASP A 92 -12.27 1.85 2.30
N VAL A 93 -11.46 1.89 1.24
CA VAL A 93 -10.53 3.00 1.00
C VAL A 93 -11.29 4.29 0.70
N GLN A 94 -12.32 4.24 -0.15
CA GLN A 94 -13.14 5.41 -0.43
C GLN A 94 -13.77 5.99 0.84
N ASP A 95 -14.32 5.12 1.69
CA ASP A 95 -14.93 5.52 2.96
C ASP A 95 -13.88 6.09 3.92
N MET A 96 -12.71 5.46 4.05
CA MET A 96 -11.59 6.00 4.84
C MET A 96 -11.23 7.43 4.40
N PHE A 97 -11.18 7.70 3.09
CA PHE A 97 -10.94 9.05 2.57
C PHE A 97 -12.09 10.00 2.92
N PHE A 98 -13.33 9.63 2.62
CA PHE A 98 -14.47 10.54 2.76
C PHE A 98 -14.86 10.81 4.23
N GLU A 99 -14.72 9.85 5.14
CA GLU A 99 -14.96 10.05 6.58
C GLU A 99 -13.94 10.99 7.25
N ASN A 100 -12.73 11.05 6.69
CA ASN A 100 -11.64 11.85 7.24
C ASN A 100 -11.45 13.18 6.52
N MET A 101 -12.18 13.43 5.43
CA MET A 101 -12.19 14.72 4.74
C MET A 101 -13.20 15.70 5.35
N THR A 102 -13.00 16.99 5.08
CA THR A 102 -14.08 17.96 5.28
C THR A 102 -15.13 17.79 4.19
N GLU A 103 -16.39 18.06 4.51
CA GLU A 103 -17.52 18.00 3.56
C GLU A 103 -17.22 18.68 2.22
N LYS A 104 -16.59 19.86 2.26
CA LYS A 104 -16.22 20.61 1.05
C LYS A 104 -15.23 19.85 0.16
N VAL A 105 -14.23 19.21 0.76
CA VAL A 105 -13.20 18.46 0.03
C VAL A 105 -13.80 17.16 -0.51
N ALA A 106 -14.56 16.44 0.31
CA ALA A 106 -15.24 15.21 -0.09
C ALA A 106 -16.21 15.48 -1.26
N ALA A 107 -17.03 16.52 -1.18
CA ALA A 107 -17.95 16.90 -2.26
C ALA A 107 -17.22 17.23 -3.57
N ARG A 108 -16.08 17.94 -3.49
CA ARG A 108 -15.26 18.23 -4.67
C ARG A 108 -14.71 16.95 -5.31
N LEU A 109 -14.18 16.03 -4.50
CA LEU A 109 -13.68 14.75 -5.02
C LEU A 109 -14.78 13.89 -5.62
N ARG A 110 -15.94 13.78 -4.97
CA ARG A 110 -17.10 13.05 -5.51
C ARG A 110 -17.56 13.63 -6.85
N SER A 111 -17.62 14.96 -6.97
CA SER A 111 -17.92 15.63 -8.25
C SER A 111 -16.90 15.28 -9.31
N ASN A 112 -15.60 15.41 -9.01
CA ASN A 112 -14.54 15.09 -9.95
C ASN A 112 -14.60 13.63 -10.43
N ILE A 113 -14.92 12.68 -9.53
CA ILE A 113 -15.09 11.25 -9.88
C ILE A 113 -16.29 11.03 -10.79
N ALA A 114 -17.42 11.73 -10.53
CA ALA A 114 -18.63 11.65 -11.34
C ALA A 114 -18.45 12.26 -12.74
N ASP A 115 -17.66 13.33 -12.84
CA ASP A 115 -17.31 13.98 -14.10
C ASP A 115 -16.34 13.12 -14.94
N MET A 116 -15.59 12.22 -14.30
CA MET A 116 -14.76 11.26 -15.01
C MET A 116 -15.66 10.22 -15.70
N GLY A 117 -15.49 10.06 -17.02
CA GLY A 117 -16.03 8.91 -17.76
C GLY A 117 -15.23 7.62 -17.48
N SER A 118 -15.18 6.71 -18.44
CA SER A 118 -14.28 5.55 -18.34
C SER A 118 -12.82 6.00 -18.28
N VAL A 119 -12.05 5.45 -17.34
CA VAL A 119 -10.62 5.75 -17.17
C VAL A 119 -9.78 4.50 -17.42
N LYS A 120 -8.54 4.67 -17.86
CA LYS A 120 -7.60 3.55 -18.04
C LYS A 120 -7.08 3.09 -16.69
N ALA A 121 -7.03 1.77 -16.48
CA ALA A 121 -6.45 1.17 -15.27
C ALA A 121 -5.01 1.62 -15.01
N SER A 122 -4.21 1.81 -16.07
CA SER A 122 -2.84 2.32 -15.95
C SER A 122 -2.77 3.71 -15.31
N ALA A 123 -3.72 4.59 -15.63
CA ALA A 123 -3.75 5.95 -15.09
C ALA A 123 -4.21 5.96 -13.63
N VAL A 124 -5.14 5.05 -13.25
CA VAL A 124 -5.52 4.82 -11.85
C VAL A 124 -4.31 4.34 -11.04
N ASN A 125 -3.59 3.34 -11.56
CA ASN A 125 -2.41 2.80 -10.87
C ASN A 125 -1.31 3.85 -10.69
N GLU A 126 -1.08 4.72 -11.68
CA GLU A 126 -0.12 5.82 -11.58
C GLU A 126 -0.53 6.84 -10.51
N ALA A 127 -1.82 7.21 -10.46
CA ALA A 127 -2.36 8.09 -9.43
C ALA A 127 -2.25 7.49 -8.02
N GLN A 128 -2.58 6.20 -7.87
CA GLN A 128 -2.43 5.48 -6.60
C GLN A 128 -0.95 5.40 -6.18
N LYS A 129 -0.04 5.14 -7.13
CA LYS A 129 1.40 5.08 -6.87
C LYS A 129 1.94 6.43 -6.37
N ALA A 130 1.55 7.54 -6.98
CA ALA A 130 1.97 8.87 -6.56
C ALA A 130 1.57 9.15 -5.09
N ILE A 131 0.34 8.78 -4.69
CA ILE A 131 -0.11 8.91 -3.31
C ILE A 131 0.68 7.99 -2.38
N LEU A 132 0.90 6.72 -2.76
CA LEU A 132 1.65 5.75 -1.95
C LEU A 132 3.10 6.17 -1.71
N GLU A 133 3.75 6.79 -2.71
CA GLU A 133 5.12 7.31 -2.54
C GLU A 133 5.18 8.39 -1.45
N GLU A 134 4.21 9.28 -1.41
CA GLU A 134 4.12 10.30 -0.35
C GLU A 134 3.74 9.72 1.01
N VAL A 135 2.79 8.77 1.05
CA VAL A 135 2.40 8.07 2.29
C VAL A 135 3.59 7.32 2.89
N ARG A 136 4.40 6.64 2.08
CA ARG A 136 5.66 6.03 2.55
C ARG A 136 6.63 7.06 3.09
N GLY A 137 6.73 8.23 2.46
CA GLY A 137 7.50 9.34 3.00
C GLY A 137 7.00 9.80 4.38
N LEU A 138 5.69 9.75 4.65
CA LEU A 138 5.15 10.03 5.98
C LEU A 138 5.52 8.94 7.00
N GLU A 139 5.44 7.66 6.61
CA GLU A 139 5.81 6.51 7.44
C GLU A 139 7.31 6.54 7.80
N GLU A 140 8.18 6.75 6.81
CA GLU A 140 9.64 6.85 7.00
C GLU A 140 10.03 8.00 7.95
N ASN A 141 9.23 9.06 7.97
CA ASN A 141 9.41 10.21 8.86
C ASN A 141 8.71 10.06 10.22
N GLY A 142 8.04 8.93 10.47
CA GLY A 142 7.33 8.63 11.72
C GLY A 142 6.10 9.50 11.96
N LYS A 143 5.51 10.08 10.91
CA LYS A 143 4.31 10.92 10.99
C LYS A 143 3.01 10.13 10.96
N ILE A 144 3.07 8.95 10.37
CA ILE A 144 1.99 7.97 10.36
C ILE A 144 2.56 6.62 10.78
N THR A 145 1.71 5.78 11.33
CA THR A 145 1.99 4.38 11.62
C THR A 145 1.00 3.54 10.82
N ILE A 146 1.51 2.53 10.11
CA ILE A 146 0.69 1.56 9.41
C ILE A 146 0.67 0.29 10.27
N SER A 147 -0.46 0.02 10.91
CA SER A 147 -0.64 -1.19 11.73
C SER A 147 -0.87 -2.39 10.82
N ARG A 148 0.23 -2.91 10.26
CA ARG A 148 0.25 -4.24 9.67
C ARG A 148 0.13 -5.19 10.86
N GLU A 149 -0.83 -6.12 10.82
CA GLU A 149 -0.94 -7.13 11.88
C GLU A 149 0.38 -7.92 11.94
N GLU A 150 1.30 -7.50 12.80
CA GLU A 150 2.42 -8.34 13.20
C GLU A 150 1.77 -9.46 14.04
N GLU A 151 1.88 -10.72 13.57
CA GLU A 151 1.55 -11.88 14.40
C GLU A 151 2.19 -11.67 15.78
N GLU A 152 1.37 -11.45 16.80
CA GLU A 152 1.84 -11.38 18.19
C GLU A 152 2.50 -12.72 18.51
N VAL A 153 3.82 -12.76 18.47
CA VAL A 153 4.59 -13.87 19.01
C VAL A 153 4.52 -13.76 20.53
N PHE A 154 3.52 -14.40 21.12
CA PHE A 154 3.48 -14.60 22.57
C PHE A 154 4.59 -15.59 22.96
N GLU A 155 5.54 -15.13 23.80
CA GLU A 155 6.50 -15.99 24.51
C GLU A 155 5.85 -16.83 25.61
#